data_AF-A0A1L1SRR7-F1
#
_entry.id   AF-A0A1L1SRR7-F1
#
_cell.length_a   1.000
_cell.length_b   1.000
_cell.length_c   1.000
_cell.angle_alpha   90.00
_cell.angle_beta   90.00
_cell.angle_gamma   90.00
#
_symmetry.space_group_name_H-M   'P 1'
#
loop_
_entity.id
_entity.type
_entity.pdbx_description
1 polymer ?
#
loop_
_entity_poly.entity_id
_entity_poly.type
_entity_poly.pdbx_seq_one_letter_code
_entity_poly.pdbx_strand_id
1 'polypeptide(L)'
;MALPFQKGLEKYKNIDEDELLGKLSEEELKQLENVLDDLDPESATLPAGFRQKDQTQKAATGPFDREHLLMYLEKEALEQKDREDFVPFTGEKKGRVFIPKEKPVETRKEEKVTLDPELEEALASASDTEL
;
A
#
# COMPACT_ATOMS: atom_id res chain seq x y z
N MET A 1 -28.66 -20.73 -18.34
CA MET A 1 -27.83 -21.93 -18.55
C MET A 1 -27.20 -22.26 -17.20
N ALA A 2 -27.38 -23.47 -16.68
CA ALA A 2 -26.79 -23.86 -15.39
C ALA A 2 -25.26 -23.90 -15.54
N LEU A 3 -24.55 -23.33 -14.57
CA LEU A 3 -23.09 -23.29 -14.57
C LEU A 3 -22.54 -24.73 -14.43
N PRO A 4 -21.41 -25.09 -15.05
CA PRO A 4 -20.92 -26.47 -15.09
C PRO A 4 -20.69 -27.12 -13.71
N PHE A 5 -20.41 -26.32 -12.68
CA PHE A 5 -20.27 -26.79 -11.29
C PHE A 5 -21.62 -27.10 -10.59
N GLN A 6 -22.75 -26.64 -11.14
CA GLN A 6 -24.08 -26.91 -10.58
C GLN A 6 -24.60 -28.31 -10.95
N LYS A 7 -23.93 -28.99 -11.88
CA LYS A 7 -24.34 -30.30 -12.39
C LYS A 7 -24.07 -31.36 -11.33
N GLY A 8 -25.14 -31.96 -10.79
CA GLY A 8 -25.05 -32.98 -9.74
C GLY A 8 -25.21 -32.47 -8.31
N LEU A 9 -25.47 -31.17 -8.11
CA LEU A 9 -25.85 -30.62 -6.79
C LEU A 9 -27.30 -30.94 -6.40
N GLU A 10 -28.14 -31.33 -7.35
CA GLU A 10 -29.56 -31.66 -7.13
C GLU A 10 -29.76 -32.79 -6.10
N LYS A 11 -28.81 -33.74 -6.04
CA LYS A 11 -28.85 -34.85 -5.06
C LYS A 11 -28.62 -34.41 -3.62
N TYR A 12 -28.07 -33.21 -3.41
CA TYR A 12 -27.82 -32.65 -2.09
C TYR A 12 -28.90 -31.63 -1.65
N LYS A 13 -29.81 -31.23 -2.55
CA LYS A 13 -30.84 -30.21 -2.27
C LYS A 13 -31.88 -30.59 -1.22
N ASN A 14 -32.09 -31.89 -0.99
CA ASN A 14 -33.12 -32.40 -0.08
C ASN A 14 -32.51 -32.95 1.23
N ILE A 15 -31.23 -32.67 1.48
CA ILE A 15 -30.58 -33.05 2.73
C ILE A 15 -30.98 -32.01 3.78
N ASP A 16 -31.37 -32.48 4.96
CA ASP A 16 -31.60 -31.61 6.11
C ASP A 16 -30.24 -31.19 6.70
N GLU A 17 -29.86 -29.95 6.44
CA GLU A 17 -28.60 -29.36 6.89
C GLU A 17 -28.57 -29.23 8.42
N ASP A 18 -29.70 -28.91 9.05
CA ASP A 18 -29.81 -28.71 10.50
C ASP A 18 -29.64 -30.05 11.25
N GLU A 19 -30.25 -31.13 10.75
CA GLU A 19 -30.08 -32.48 11.33
C GLU A 19 -28.64 -32.98 11.18
N LEU A 20 -27.99 -32.70 10.05
CA LEU A 20 -26.61 -33.08 9.80
C LEU A 20 -25.66 -32.36 10.78
N LEU A 21 -25.82 -31.04 10.91
CA LEU A 21 -25.00 -30.21 11.80
C LEU A 21 -25.23 -30.53 13.28
N GLY A 22 -26.46 -30.88 13.67
CA GLY A 22 -26.81 -31.28 15.04
C GLY A 22 -26.19 -32.60 15.50
N LYS A 23 -25.65 -33.43 14.60
CA LYS A 23 -24.95 -34.69 14.93
C LYS A 23 -23.46 -34.49 15.24
N LEU A 24 -22.88 -33.34 14.89
CA LEU A 24 -21.48 -33.05 15.20
C LEU A 24 -21.32 -32.62 16.65
N SER A 25 -20.18 -32.99 17.24
CA SER A 25 -19.76 -32.47 18.54
C SER A 25 -19.24 -31.03 18.43
N GLU A 26 -19.18 -30.32 19.56
CA GLU A 26 -18.70 -28.92 19.60
C GLU A 26 -17.26 -28.78 19.05
N GLU A 27 -16.42 -29.80 19.25
CA GLU A 27 -15.05 -29.84 18.75
C GLU A 27 -15.00 -30.00 17.22
N GLU A 28 -15.84 -30.86 16.67
CA GLU A 28 -15.92 -31.09 15.22
C GLU A 28 -16.55 -29.89 14.50
N LEU A 29 -17.50 -29.20 15.12
CA LEU A 29 -18.06 -27.94 14.60
C LEU A 29 -16.98 -26.84 14.51
N LYS A 30 -16.13 -26.71 15.54
CA LYS A 30 -14.99 -25.78 15.50
C LYS A 30 -13.98 -26.16 14.43
N GLN A 31 -13.70 -27.45 14.25
CA GLN A 31 -12.81 -27.90 13.17
C GLN A 31 -13.39 -27.59 11.79
N LEU A 32 -14.70 -27.79 11.60
CA LEU A 32 -15.40 -27.44 10.37
C LEU A 32 -15.30 -25.94 10.08
N GLU A 33 -15.50 -25.08 11.08
CA GLU A 33 -15.33 -23.63 10.97
C GLU A 33 -13.92 -23.25 10.49
N ASN A 34 -12.87 -23.85 11.06
CA ASN A 34 -11.49 -23.62 10.62
C ASN A 34 -11.23 -24.08 9.18
N VAL A 35 -11.84 -25.20 8.75
CA VAL A 35 -11.72 -25.66 7.35
C VAL A 35 -12.44 -24.72 6.39
N LEU A 36 -13.54 -24.11 6.82
CA LEU A 36 -14.25 -23.09 6.03
C LEU A 36 -13.41 -21.81 5.89
N ASP A 37 -12.65 -21.41 6.92
CA ASP A 37 -11.72 -20.27 6.87
C ASP A 37 -10.60 -20.49 5.83
N ASP A 38 -10.16 -21.73 5.62
CA ASP A 38 -9.10 -22.10 4.67
C ASP A 38 -9.62 -22.28 3.23
N LEU A 39 -10.95 -22.25 3.01
CA LEU A 39 -11.53 -22.27 1.67
C LEU A 39 -11.26 -20.93 0.95
N ASP A 40 -11.19 -21.01 -0.39
CA ASP A 40 -10.97 -19.83 -1.24
C ASP A 40 -11.95 -18.70 -0.87
N PRO A 41 -11.46 -17.50 -0.49
CA PRO A 41 -12.31 -16.36 -0.14
C PRO A 41 -13.25 -15.92 -1.26
N GLU A 42 -13.02 -16.37 -2.51
CA GLU A 42 -13.92 -16.15 -3.65
C GLU A 42 -15.02 -17.22 -3.80
N SER A 43 -15.04 -18.26 -2.96
CA SER A 43 -16.01 -19.36 -3.03
C SER A 43 -17.47 -18.86 -3.00
N ALA A 44 -18.23 -19.13 -4.07
CA ALA A 44 -19.60 -18.64 -4.24
C ALA A 44 -20.59 -19.17 -3.19
N THR A 45 -20.23 -20.22 -2.45
CA THR A 45 -21.07 -20.82 -1.40
C THR A 45 -20.88 -20.18 -0.02
N LEU A 46 -19.84 -19.37 0.18
CA LEU A 46 -19.60 -18.67 1.44
C LEU A 46 -20.28 -17.29 1.43
N PRO A 47 -21.15 -16.98 2.41
CA PRO A 47 -21.72 -15.65 2.56
C PRO A 47 -20.63 -14.60 2.79
N ALA A 48 -20.83 -13.37 2.31
CA ALA A 48 -19.81 -12.32 2.35
C ALA A 48 -19.24 -12.03 3.74
N GLY A 49 -20.07 -12.10 4.79
CA GLY A 49 -19.63 -11.89 6.19
C GLY A 49 -18.69 -12.97 6.72
N PHE A 50 -18.75 -14.20 6.18
CA PHE A 50 -17.90 -15.32 6.58
C PHE A 50 -16.62 -15.45 5.73
N ARG A 51 -16.43 -14.57 4.74
CA ARG A 51 -15.17 -14.52 3.95
C ARG A 51 -14.05 -13.83 4.71
N GLN A 52 -14.41 -12.99 5.68
CA GLN A 52 -13.47 -12.29 6.53
C GLN A 52 -13.39 -12.98 7.88
N LYS A 53 -12.20 -13.48 8.22
CA LYS A 53 -11.94 -14.07 9.54
C LYS A 53 -12.21 -13.05 10.64
N ASP A 54 -12.88 -13.49 11.70
CA ASP A 54 -13.02 -12.71 12.92
C ASP A 54 -11.64 -12.44 13.52
N GLN A 55 -11.25 -11.16 13.56
CA GLN A 55 -9.92 -10.73 14.01
C GLN A 55 -9.77 -10.81 15.54
N THR A 56 -10.85 -11.16 16.25
CA THR A 56 -10.86 -11.20 17.71
C THR A 56 -11.86 -12.22 18.22
N GLN A 57 -11.44 -12.99 19.22
CA GLN A 57 -12.29 -13.89 20.00
C GLN A 57 -13.05 -13.15 21.12
N LYS A 58 -12.84 -11.82 21.25
CA LYS A 58 -13.48 -11.01 22.28
C LYS A 58 -14.90 -10.67 21.84
N ALA A 59 -15.87 -10.94 22.71
CA ALA A 59 -17.24 -10.49 22.53
C ALA A 59 -17.30 -8.94 22.46
N ALA A 60 -18.32 -8.43 21.75
CA ALA A 60 -18.56 -6.99 21.67
C ALA A 60 -18.78 -6.40 23.08
N THR A 61 -18.02 -5.36 23.43
CA THR A 61 -18.03 -4.75 24.77
C THR A 61 -19.17 -3.74 24.98
N GLY A 62 -20.21 -3.77 24.15
CA GLY A 62 -21.34 -2.83 24.22
C GLY A 62 -21.04 -1.47 23.56
N PRO A 63 -21.80 -0.40 23.92
CA PRO A 63 -21.57 0.94 23.37
C PRO A 63 -20.20 1.48 23.80
N PHE A 64 -19.65 2.37 22.99
CA PHE A 64 -18.34 2.97 23.23
C PHE A 64 -18.29 3.76 24.55
N ASP A 65 -17.42 3.34 25.47
CA ASP A 65 -17.10 4.06 26.70
C ASP A 65 -15.75 4.77 26.58
N ARG A 66 -15.81 6.09 26.47
CA ARG A 66 -14.63 6.94 26.30
C ARG A 66 -13.78 7.02 27.58
N GLU A 67 -14.40 7.03 28.76
CA GLU A 67 -13.69 7.21 30.02
C GLU A 67 -12.83 5.98 30.32
N HIS A 68 -13.41 4.79 30.14
CA HIS A 68 -12.69 3.53 30.29
C HIS A 68 -11.48 3.44 29.35
N LEU A 69 -11.65 3.83 28.07
CA LEU A 69 -10.56 3.84 27.11
C LEU A 69 -9.42 4.78 27.51
N LEU A 70 -9.74 5.99 28.00
CA LEU A 70 -8.72 6.94 28.43
C LEU A 70 -7.95 6.43 29.65
N MET A 71 -8.64 5.88 30.64
CA MET A 71 -7.98 5.29 31.82
C MET A 71 -7.02 4.16 31.44
N TYR A 72 -7.41 3.32 30.47
CA TYR A 72 -6.55 2.26 29.96
C TYR A 72 -5.29 2.83 29.28
N LEU A 73 -5.46 3.82 28.40
CA LEU A 73 -4.33 4.45 27.69
C LEU A 73 -3.38 5.18 28.64
N GLU A 74 -3.90 5.86 29.67
CA GLU A 74 -3.09 6.52 30.69
C GLU A 74 -2.25 5.50 31.46
N LYS A 75 -2.87 4.38 31.86
CA LYS A 75 -2.17 3.29 32.54
C LYS A 75 -1.10 2.67 31.65
N GLU A 76 -1.41 2.38 30.40
CA GLU A 76 -0.47 1.81 29.44
C GLU A 76 0.73 2.76 29.20
N ALA A 77 0.47 4.06 29.05
CA ALA A 77 1.51 5.06 28.90
C ALA A 77 2.42 5.20 30.13
N LEU A 78 1.86 5.05 31.34
CA LEU A 78 2.64 5.06 32.59
C LEU A 78 3.49 3.79 32.77
N GLU A 79 3.02 2.65 32.29
CA GLU A 79 3.71 1.36 32.39
C GLU A 79 4.75 1.15 31.28
N GLN A 80 4.62 1.87 30.17
CA GLN A 80 5.56 1.85 29.04
C GLN A 80 6.96 2.29 29.50
N LYS A 81 7.92 1.37 29.47
CA LYS A 81 9.32 1.66 29.82
C LYS A 81 10.08 2.21 28.62
N ASP A 82 11.02 3.11 28.92
CA ASP A 82 11.98 3.59 27.92
C ASP A 82 12.87 2.45 27.43
N ARG A 83 13.21 2.50 26.15
CA ARG A 83 14.12 1.54 25.53
C ARG A 83 15.55 1.84 26.00
N GLU A 84 16.20 0.89 26.66
CA GLU A 84 17.56 1.08 27.21
C GLU A 84 18.65 1.06 26.12
N ASP A 85 18.43 0.35 25.00
CA ASP A 85 19.44 0.15 23.95
C ASP A 85 19.51 1.29 22.91
N PHE A 86 19.18 2.53 23.28
CA PHE A 86 19.22 3.63 22.33
C PHE A 86 20.62 4.25 22.24
N VAL A 87 21.07 4.49 21.01
CA VAL A 87 22.27 5.32 20.78
C VAL A 87 21.83 6.78 20.82
N PRO A 88 22.32 7.60 21.77
CA PRO A 88 21.91 8.99 21.87
C PRO A 88 22.30 9.78 20.61
N PHE A 89 21.44 10.70 20.20
CA PHE A 89 21.75 11.60 19.10
C PHE A 89 22.84 12.59 19.52
N THR A 90 24.03 12.46 18.94
CA THR A 90 25.21 13.28 19.30
C THR A 90 25.30 14.60 18.53
N GLY A 91 24.47 14.83 17.52
CA GLY A 91 24.54 16.03 16.66
C GLY A 91 25.78 16.11 15.76
N GLU A 92 26.64 15.08 15.78
CA GLU A 92 27.87 15.05 15.00
C GLU A 92 27.60 14.84 13.50
N LYS A 93 28.06 15.77 12.68
CA LYS A 93 28.01 15.64 11.22
C LYS A 93 29.13 14.70 10.75
N LYS A 94 28.82 13.41 10.59
CA LYS A 94 29.76 12.40 10.05
C LYS A 94 30.04 12.54 8.55
N GLY A 95 29.21 13.29 7.82
CA GLY A 95 29.37 13.53 6.39
C GLY A 95 30.29 14.72 6.09
N ARG A 96 30.92 14.72 4.91
CA ARG A 96 31.63 15.91 4.41
C ARG A 96 30.62 16.98 4.02
N VAL A 97 30.87 18.22 4.45
CA VAL A 97 30.10 19.38 3.99
C VAL A 97 30.35 19.55 2.51
N PHE A 98 29.27 19.63 1.73
CA PHE A 98 29.35 19.89 0.30
C PHE A 98 29.94 21.28 0.05
N ILE A 99 30.98 21.36 -0.77
CA ILE A 99 31.58 22.62 -1.23
C ILE A 99 31.19 22.78 -2.71
N PRO A 100 30.41 23.82 -3.06
CA PRO A 100 30.07 24.10 -4.46
C PRO A 100 31.32 24.30 -5.31
N LYS A 101 31.38 23.66 -6.47
CA LYS A 101 32.48 23.86 -7.43
C LYS A 101 32.23 25.16 -8.19
N GLU A 102 33.24 26.02 -8.26
CA GLU A 102 33.22 27.17 -9.15
C GLU A 102 33.23 26.66 -10.60
N LYS A 103 32.21 27.03 -11.39
CA LYS A 103 32.19 26.74 -12.82
C LYS A 103 33.19 27.68 -13.49
N PRO A 104 34.19 27.18 -14.24
CA PRO A 104 35.06 28.05 -15.00
C PRO A 104 34.23 28.85 -15.99
N VAL A 105 34.39 30.17 -15.99
CA VAL A 105 33.79 31.05 -16.99
C VAL A 105 34.39 30.66 -18.34
N GLU A 106 33.62 29.97 -19.16
CA GLU A 106 33.99 29.58 -20.51
C GLU A 106 34.16 30.86 -21.35
N THR A 107 35.40 31.32 -21.52
CA THR A 107 35.72 32.41 -22.46
C THR A 107 35.70 31.83 -23.87
N ARG A 108 34.50 31.61 -24.41
CA ARG A 108 34.33 31.36 -25.84
C ARG A 108 34.76 32.61 -26.57
N LYS A 109 35.92 32.57 -27.22
CA LYS A 109 36.30 33.60 -28.20
C LYS A 109 35.36 33.43 -29.39
N GLU A 110 34.46 34.39 -29.57
CA GLU A 110 33.71 34.49 -30.83
C GLU A 110 34.73 34.82 -31.93
N GLU A 111 35.11 33.80 -32.70
CA GLU A 111 35.86 34.02 -33.93
C GLU A 111 34.93 34.75 -34.90
N LYS A 112 35.23 36.03 -35.15
CA LYS A 112 34.59 36.79 -36.21
C LYS A 112 35.05 36.21 -37.54
N VAL A 113 34.21 35.38 -38.15
CA VAL A 113 34.38 34.90 -39.52
C VAL A 113 34.20 36.10 -40.45
N THR A 114 35.27 36.50 -41.14
CA THR A 114 35.21 37.52 -42.20
C THR A 114 34.75 36.85 -43.49
N LEU A 115 33.73 37.39 -44.15
CA LEU A 115 33.24 36.85 -45.41
C LEU A 115 33.88 37.61 -46.59
N ASP A 116 33.85 37.01 -47.78
CA ASP A 116 34.33 37.69 -48.99
C ASP A 116 33.47 38.94 -49.28
N PRO A 117 34.05 40.04 -49.80
CA PRO A 117 33.36 41.31 -49.96
C PRO A 117 32.06 41.23 -50.79
N GLU A 118 32.04 40.39 -51.81
CA GLU A 118 30.84 40.17 -52.64
C GLU A 118 29.69 39.51 -51.85
N LEU A 119 30.02 38.62 -50.90
CA LEU A 119 29.03 37.94 -50.07
C LEU A 119 28.52 38.84 -48.93
N GLU A 120 29.39 39.68 -48.36
CA GLU A 120 28.98 40.69 -47.37
C GLU A 120 28.02 41.71 -48.00
N GLU A 121 28.29 42.18 -49.22
CA GLU A 121 27.42 43.11 -49.94
C GLU A 121 26.09 42.44 -50.35
N ALA A 122 26.10 41.19 -50.79
CA ALA A 122 24.89 40.43 -51.07
C ALA A 122 24.02 40.27 -49.82
N LEU A 123 24.60 39.95 -48.66
CA LEU A 123 23.86 39.81 -47.40
C LEU A 123 23.30 41.16 -46.91
N ALA A 124 24.07 42.25 -47.05
CA ALA A 124 23.66 43.58 -46.60
C ALA A 124 22.61 44.24 -47.51
N SER A 125 22.61 43.91 -48.81
CA SER A 125 21.66 44.43 -49.80
C SER A 125 20.39 43.56 -49.93
N ALA A 126 20.41 42.32 -49.43
CA ALA A 126 19.24 41.47 -49.36
C ALA A 126 18.12 42.14 -48.56
N SER A 127 16.95 42.28 -49.19
CA SER A 127 15.73 42.75 -48.54
C SER A 127 14.91 41.57 -48.03
N ASP A 128 14.10 41.75 -46.98
CA ASP A 128 13.25 40.70 -46.38
C ASP A 128 12.29 40.01 -47.38
N THR A 129 12.11 40.57 -48.57
CA THR A 129 11.31 39.97 -49.64
C THR A 129 12.05 38.94 -50.50
N GLU A 130 13.38 38.86 -50.39
CA GLU A 130 14.23 37.93 -51.18
C GLU A 130 14.96 36.88 -50.31
N LEU A 131 14.63 36.80 -49.01
CA LEU A 131 15.17 35.84 -48.03
C LEU A 131 14.29 34.58 -47.90
#